data_AF-A0A7S0U0U4-F1
#
_entry.id   AF-A0A7S0U0U4-F1
#
_cell.length_a   1.000
_cell.length_b   1.000
_cell.length_c   1.000
_cell.angle_alpha   90.00
_cell.angle_beta   90.00
_cell.angle_gamma   90.00
#
_symmetry.space_group_name_H-M   'P 1'
#
loop_
_entity.id
_entity.type
_entity.pdbx_description
1 polymer ?
#
loop_
_entity_poly.entity_id
_entity_poly.type
_entity_poly.pdbx_seq_one_letter_code
_entity_poly.pdbx_strand_id
1 'polypeptide(L)'
;RQRLGRSLASTPPDAEIRQMGAAFERDWDSLQQPPPDECGGRRFVVFSFGSNIFGLGAQLHYLSLVASYAFHTNRTLIAAPQDTWWYASASDCPSRSLECYL
;
A
#
# COMPACT_ATOMS: atom_id res chain seq x y z
N ARG A 1 -34.82 39.00 15.73
CA ARG A 1 -33.37 39.13 16.02
C ARG A 1 -32.78 37.72 16.12
N GLN A 2 -32.31 37.16 14.99
CA GLN A 2 -31.66 35.86 14.93
C GLN A 2 -30.15 36.03 15.18
N ARG A 3 -29.58 35.24 16.07
CA ARG A 3 -28.15 34.86 16.04
C ARG A 3 -28.09 33.34 16.22
N LEU A 4 -28.03 32.63 15.11
CA LEU A 4 -27.59 31.24 15.08
C LEU A 4 -26.07 31.25 15.29
N GLY A 5 -25.65 31.01 16.52
CA GLY A 5 -24.27 30.67 16.83
C GLY A 5 -23.96 29.30 16.23
N ARG A 6 -23.35 29.28 15.03
CA ARG A 6 -22.65 28.08 14.56
C ARG A 6 -21.51 27.82 15.53
N SER A 7 -21.68 26.82 16.38
CA SER A 7 -20.60 26.25 17.18
C SER A 7 -19.51 25.78 16.21
N LEU A 8 -18.36 26.46 16.23
CA LEU A 8 -17.11 25.96 15.66
C LEU A 8 -16.58 24.90 16.63
N ALA A 9 -17.25 23.76 16.72
CA ALA A 9 -16.66 22.59 17.35
C ALA A 9 -15.53 22.13 16.41
N SER A 10 -14.29 22.53 16.71
CA SER A 10 -13.11 21.99 16.03
C SER A 10 -13.15 20.48 16.18
N THR A 11 -13.09 19.76 15.05
CA THR A 11 -12.92 18.32 15.04
C THR A 11 -11.70 17.98 15.91
N PRO A 12 -11.82 17.04 16.87
CA PRO A 12 -10.66 16.61 17.64
C PRO A 12 -9.57 16.11 16.69
N PRO A 13 -8.28 16.42 16.92
CA PRO A 13 -7.18 16.01 16.03
C PRO A 13 -7.19 14.52 15.69
N ASP A 14 -7.58 13.68 16.65
CA ASP A 14 -7.67 12.23 16.46
C ASP A 14 -8.74 11.83 15.43
N ALA A 15 -9.85 12.56 15.37
CA ALA A 15 -10.91 12.30 14.41
C ALA A 15 -10.51 12.72 12.99
N GLU A 16 -9.74 13.80 12.85
CA GLU A 16 -9.18 14.22 11.57
C GLU A 16 -8.12 13.22 11.06
N ILE A 17 -7.19 12.79 11.92
CA ILE A 17 -6.18 11.78 11.57
C ILE A 17 -6.84 10.48 11.12
N ARG A 18 -7.87 10.01 11.85
CA ARG A 18 -8.62 8.80 11.46
C ARG A 18 -9.33 8.97 10.13
N GLN A 19 -9.92 10.15 9.88
CA GLN A 19 -10.59 10.42 8.62
C GLN A 19 -9.62 10.42 7.44
N MET A 20 -8.44 11.03 7.60
CA MET A 20 -7.39 11.04 6.60
C MET A 20 -6.85 9.63 6.35
N GLY A 21 -6.60 8.85 7.41
CA GLY A 21 -6.18 7.45 7.29
C GLY A 21 -7.19 6.61 6.51
N ALA A 22 -8.47 6.71 6.86
CA ALA A 22 -9.52 5.98 6.15
C ALA A 22 -9.70 6.43 4.69
N ALA A 23 -9.42 7.70 4.38
CA ALA A 23 -9.43 8.19 2.99
C ALA A 23 -8.27 7.60 2.19
N PHE A 24 -7.07 7.61 2.76
CA PHE A 24 -5.89 7.00 2.16
C PHE A 24 -6.10 5.49 1.92
N GLU A 25 -6.60 4.75 2.90
CA GLU A 25 -6.88 3.32 2.77
C GLU A 25 -7.83 3.01 1.61
N ARG A 26 -8.93 3.76 1.48
CA ARG A 26 -9.86 3.57 0.34
C ARG A 26 -9.21 3.85 -1.01
N ASP A 27 -8.42 4.91 -1.12
CA ASP A 27 -7.76 5.28 -2.37
C ASP A 27 -6.69 4.25 -2.74
N TRP A 28 -5.93 3.77 -1.74
CA TRP A 28 -4.96 2.70 -1.90
C TRP A 28 -5.61 1.39 -2.32
N ASP A 29 -6.70 0.98 -1.66
CA ASP A 29 -7.42 -0.26 -1.99
C ASP A 29 -7.99 -0.21 -3.41
N SER A 30 -8.56 0.91 -3.83
CA SER A 30 -9.05 1.11 -5.20
C SER A 30 -7.93 1.01 -6.26
N LEU A 31 -6.71 1.38 -5.89
CA LEU A 31 -5.53 1.26 -6.76
C LEU A 31 -5.03 -0.19 -6.85
N GLN A 32 -5.00 -0.91 -5.72
CA GLN A 32 -4.48 -2.27 -5.64
C GLN A 32 -5.48 -3.34 -6.08
N GLN A 33 -6.78 -3.09 -5.90
CA GLN A 33 -7.88 -4.01 -6.21
C GLN A 33 -8.82 -3.38 -7.24
N PRO A 34 -8.37 -3.18 -8.49
CA PRO A 34 -9.24 -2.69 -9.54
C PRO A 34 -10.40 -3.67 -9.82
N PRO A 35 -11.52 -3.18 -10.38
CA PRO A 35 -12.55 -4.04 -10.94
C PRO A 35 -11.96 -5.05 -11.95
N PRO A 36 -12.50 -6.28 -12.05
CA PRO A 36 -11.93 -7.34 -12.89
C PRO A 36 -11.77 -6.97 -14.37
N ASP A 37 -12.64 -6.11 -14.89
CA ASP A 37 -12.64 -5.60 -16.26
C ASP A 37 -11.55 -4.53 -16.52
N GLU A 38 -10.94 -3.99 -15.48
CA GLU A 38 -9.92 -2.94 -15.58
C GLU A 38 -8.48 -3.45 -15.40
N CYS A 39 -8.27 -4.68 -14.93
CA CYS A 39 -6.94 -5.23 -14.65
C CYS A 39 -5.97 -5.14 -15.84
N GLY A 40 -6.44 -5.42 -17.07
CA GLY A 40 -5.61 -5.45 -18.27
C GLY A 40 -5.13 -4.08 -18.77
N GLY A 41 -5.79 -2.99 -18.36
CA GLY A 41 -5.46 -1.62 -18.78
C GLY A 41 -4.59 -0.84 -17.79
N ARG A 42 -4.34 -1.40 -16.60
CA ARG A 42 -3.66 -0.70 -15.51
C ARG A 42 -2.15 -0.72 -15.71
N ARG A 43 -1.50 0.38 -15.32
CA ARG A 43 -0.04 0.48 -15.22
C ARG A 43 0.38 -0.10 -13.88
N PHE A 44 1.47 -0.84 -13.85
CA PHE A 44 1.99 -1.46 -12.65
C PHE A 44 3.44 -1.08 -12.37
N VAL A 45 3.84 -1.27 -11.11
CA VAL A 45 5.22 -1.31 -10.63
C VAL A 45 5.42 -2.69 -10.04
N VAL A 46 6.45 -3.40 -10.51
CA VAL A 46 6.82 -4.70 -9.96
C VAL A 46 7.88 -4.50 -8.89
N PHE A 47 7.68 -5.11 -7.73
CA PHE A 47 8.66 -5.14 -6.66
C PHE A 47 9.16 -6.57 -6.42
N SER A 48 10.48 -6.75 -6.37
CA SER A 48 11.13 -8.00 -5.96
C SER A 48 12.05 -7.73 -4.78
N PHE A 49 11.92 -8.55 -3.76
CA PHE A 49 12.75 -8.53 -2.57
C PHE A 49 14.11 -9.18 -2.78
N GLY A 50 14.17 -10.26 -3.56
CA GLY A 50 15.34 -11.12 -3.74
C GLY A 50 16.55 -10.43 -4.37
N SER A 51 16.34 -9.29 -5.02
CA SER A 51 17.40 -8.50 -5.64
C SER A 51 18.14 -7.57 -4.66
N ASN A 52 17.68 -7.47 -3.41
CA ASN A 52 18.19 -6.50 -2.43
C ASN A 52 19.03 -7.19 -1.34
N ILE A 53 20.26 -6.71 -1.13
CA ILE A 53 21.21 -7.26 -0.13
C ILE A 53 21.04 -6.68 1.29
N PHE A 54 19.98 -5.91 1.54
CA PHE A 54 19.75 -5.25 2.82
C PHE A 54 18.95 -6.13 3.78
N GLY A 55 19.12 -5.95 5.10
CA GLY A 55 18.29 -6.59 6.13
C GLY A 55 16.79 -6.25 6.04
N LEU A 56 15.93 -7.05 6.67
CA LEU A 56 14.46 -6.96 6.61
C LEU A 56 13.92 -5.53 6.75
N GLY A 57 14.35 -4.79 7.78
CA GLY A 57 13.85 -3.43 8.01
C GLY A 57 14.12 -2.49 6.83
N ALA A 58 15.30 -2.57 6.22
CA ALA A 58 15.64 -1.77 5.04
C ALA A 58 14.84 -2.22 3.80
N GLN A 59 14.58 -3.52 3.63
CA GLN A 59 13.72 -4.02 2.56
C GLN A 59 12.27 -3.53 2.72
N LEU A 60 11.72 -3.49 3.94
CA LEU A 60 10.38 -2.95 4.20
C LEU A 60 10.31 -1.43 3.98
N HIS A 61 11.35 -0.69 4.35
CA HIS A 61 11.43 0.73 4.02
C HIS A 61 11.52 0.96 2.51
N TYR A 62 12.27 0.13 1.79
CA TYR A 62 12.31 0.22 0.33
C TYR A 62 10.93 -0.09 -0.28
N LEU A 63 10.23 -1.12 0.21
CA LEU A 63 8.85 -1.38 -0.17
C LEU A 63 7.96 -0.15 0.07
N SER A 64 8.06 0.51 1.23
CA SER A 64 7.25 1.72 1.51
C SER A 64 7.55 2.85 0.54
N LEU A 65 8.80 3.05 0.15
CA LEU A 65 9.18 4.06 -0.86
C LEU A 65 8.57 3.73 -2.23
N VAL A 66 8.64 2.46 -2.63
CA VAL A 66 8.06 1.99 -3.90
C VAL A 66 6.53 2.08 -3.85
N ALA A 67 5.89 1.78 -2.73
CA ALA A 67 4.45 1.95 -2.53
C ALA A 67 4.03 3.42 -2.65
N SER A 68 4.76 4.36 -2.03
CA SER A 68 4.52 5.79 -2.21
C SER A 68 4.68 6.22 -3.66
N TYR A 69 5.71 5.75 -4.36
CA TYR A 69 5.90 6.02 -5.79
C TYR A 69 4.75 5.47 -6.64
N ALA A 70 4.32 4.23 -6.39
CA ALA A 70 3.21 3.59 -7.08
C ALA A 70 1.91 4.38 -6.89
N PHE A 71 1.61 4.78 -5.65
CA PHE A 71 0.46 5.61 -5.32
C PHE A 71 0.49 6.95 -6.07
N HIS A 72 1.60 7.70 -5.96
CA HIS A 72 1.74 9.01 -6.62
C HIS A 72 1.69 8.95 -8.14
N THR A 73 2.06 7.82 -8.75
CA THR A 73 2.04 7.65 -10.21
C THR A 73 0.80 6.91 -10.72
N ASN A 74 -0.17 6.64 -9.84
CA ASN A 74 -1.39 5.88 -10.14
C ASN A 74 -1.07 4.54 -10.83
N ARG A 75 -0.17 3.77 -10.20
CA ARG A 75 0.25 2.44 -10.65
C ARG A 75 -0.04 1.42 -9.56
N THR A 76 -0.59 0.27 -9.95
CA THR A 76 -0.76 -0.87 -9.04
C THR A 76 0.62 -1.42 -8.65
N LEU A 77 0.81 -1.70 -7.37
CA LEU A 77 2.05 -2.29 -6.89
C LEU A 77 1.85 -3.80 -6.87
N ILE A 78 2.64 -4.53 -7.65
CA ILE A 78 2.59 -5.99 -7.67
C ILE A 78 3.89 -6.57 -7.15
N ALA A 79 3.77 -7.55 -6.26
CA ALA A 79 4.90 -8.39 -5.89
C ALA A 79 5.29 -9.25 -7.09
N ALA A 80 6.58 -9.54 -7.23
CA ALA A 80 7.05 -10.48 -8.24
C ALA A 80 6.40 -11.87 -8.01
N PRO A 81 5.86 -12.53 -9.06
CA PRO A 81 5.17 -13.83 -8.93
C PRO A 81 6.08 -14.94 -8.40
N GLN A 82 7.38 -14.84 -8.70
CA GLN A 82 8.43 -15.66 -8.13
C GLN A 82 9.51 -14.71 -7.65
N ASP A 83 9.85 -14.84 -6.39
CA ASP A 83 10.91 -14.06 -5.77
C ASP A 83 11.98 -14.99 -5.22
N THR A 84 13.07 -14.43 -4.72
CA THR A 84 14.13 -15.19 -4.04
C THR A 84 14.35 -14.62 -2.64
N TRP A 85 13.26 -14.22 -1.99
CA TRP A 85 13.35 -13.57 -0.69
C TRP A 85 13.90 -14.55 0.34
N TRP A 86 15.08 -14.23 0.87
CA TRP A 86 15.81 -15.01 1.88
C TRP A 86 15.05 -15.26 3.20
N TYR A 87 13.98 -14.52 3.49
CA TYR A 87 13.14 -14.73 4.66
C TYR A 87 12.01 -15.74 4.40
N ALA A 88 11.79 -16.15 3.15
CA ALA A 88 10.76 -17.11 2.75
C ALA A 88 11.40 -18.38 2.17
N SER A 89 11.03 -19.54 2.71
CA SER A 89 11.42 -20.83 2.15
C SER A 89 10.45 -21.27 1.04
N ALA A 90 11.00 -21.83 -0.04
CA ALA A 90 10.18 -22.40 -1.12
C ALA A 90 9.36 -23.61 -0.68
N SER A 91 9.82 -24.35 0.34
CA SER A 91 9.09 -25.48 0.91
C SER A 91 7.77 -25.06 1.57
N ASP A 92 7.76 -23.86 2.13
CA ASP A 92 6.66 -23.35 2.94
C ASP A 92 5.77 -22.44 2.10
N CYS A 93 6.37 -21.75 1.13
CA CYS A 93 5.69 -20.86 0.21
C CYS A 93 6.40 -20.83 -1.16
N PRO A 94 5.82 -21.48 -2.20
CA PRO A 94 6.48 -21.64 -3.49
C PRO A 94 6.86 -20.32 -4.20
N SER A 95 6.13 -19.23 -3.96
CA SER A 95 6.44 -17.91 -4.54
C SER A 95 7.66 -17.23 -3.89
N ARG A 96 8.05 -17.67 -2.68
CA ARG A 96 9.15 -17.11 -1.88
C ARG A 96 9.09 -15.58 -1.73
N SER A 97 7.89 -15.03 -1.61
CA SER A 97 7.64 -13.58 -1.63
C SER A 97 7.00 -13.09 -0.32
N LEU A 98 6.68 -11.81 -0.23
CA LEU A 98 6.05 -11.21 0.96
C LEU A 98 4.65 -11.72 1.23
N GLU A 99 3.91 -12.11 0.19
CA GLU A 99 2.55 -12.68 0.26
C GLU A 99 2.44 -13.92 1.15
N CYS A 100 3.56 -14.56 1.49
CA CYS A 100 3.58 -15.69 2.40
C CYS A 100 3.30 -15.30 3.87
N TYR A 101 3.35 -14.01 4.20
CA TYR A 101 3.27 -13.50 5.58
C TYR A 101 2.21 -12.39 5.81
N LEU A 102 1.54 -11.94 4.74
CA LEU A 102 0.51 -10.90 4.76
C LEU A 102 -0.80 -11.47 4.22
#